data_AF-A0A6M0FVW4-F1
#
_entry.id   AF-A0A6M0FVW4-F1
#
_cell.length_a   1.000
_cell.length_b   1.000
_cell.length_c   1.000
_cell.angle_alpha   90.00
_cell.angle_beta   90.00
_cell.angle_gamma   90.00
#
_symmetry.space_group_name_H-M   'P 1'
#
loop_
_entity.id
_entity.type
_entity.pdbx_description
1 polymer ?
#
loop_
_entity_poly.entity_id
_entity_poly.type
_entity_poly.pdbx_seq_one_letter_code
_entity_poly.pdbx_strand_id
1 'polypeptide(L)'
;MSYFDEITNPTWEYPIKSFFNAIDINHMLSVSGGTLNLEKYEDVTSDKWREQIYQRVSTKTMPDPPSQHWSDEMIALYRKWLDNGYPEA
;
A
#
# COMPACT_ATOMS: atom_id res chain seq x y z
N MET A 1 -13.82 11.46 14.68
CA MET A 1 -12.85 11.86 13.65
C MET A 1 -11.75 10.82 13.69
N SER A 2 -11.58 10.03 12.63
CA SER A 2 -10.43 9.13 12.51
C SER A 2 -9.19 10.00 12.27
N TYR A 3 -8.03 9.61 12.81
CA TYR A 3 -6.76 10.30 12.54
C TYR A 3 -6.43 10.33 11.03
N PHE A 4 -7.01 9.41 10.26
CA PHE A 4 -6.85 9.32 8.80
C PHE A 4 -7.69 10.34 8.02
N ASP A 5 -8.78 10.87 8.59
CA ASP A 5 -9.68 11.82 7.91
C ASP A 5 -9.01 13.19 7.64
N GLU A 6 -7.94 13.51 8.38
CA GLU A 6 -7.24 14.80 8.28
C GLU A 6 -6.08 14.79 7.29
N ILE A 7 -5.71 13.62 6.74
CA ILE A 7 -4.57 13.50 5.83
C ILE A 7 -4.97 14.00 4.43
N THR A 8 -4.69 15.27 4.17
CA THR A 8 -4.99 15.87 2.88
C THR A 8 -3.97 15.53 1.80
N ASN A 9 -2.72 15.24 2.17
CA ASN A 9 -1.62 14.94 1.24
C ASN A 9 -0.83 13.72 1.75
N PRO A 10 -1.29 12.49 1.47
CA PRO A 10 -0.53 11.30 1.84
C PRO A 10 0.77 11.23 1.03
N THR A 11 1.83 10.75 1.66
CA THR A 11 3.15 10.48 1.06
C THR A 11 3.58 9.05 1.36
N TRP A 12 4.64 8.59 0.71
CA TRP A 12 5.22 7.29 0.99
C TRP A 12 5.62 7.17 2.46
N GLU A 13 6.40 8.13 2.97
CA GLU A 13 6.87 8.13 4.35
C GLU A 13 5.73 8.24 5.36
N TYR A 14 4.61 8.90 5.00
CA TYR A 14 3.42 8.90 5.83
C TYR A 14 2.11 9.14 5.05
N PRO A 15 1.08 8.27 5.18
CA PRO A 15 1.05 7.04 5.97
C PRO A 15 1.34 5.77 5.15
N ILE A 16 1.58 5.88 3.84
CA ILE A 16 1.45 4.75 2.91
C ILE A 16 2.35 3.58 3.25
N LYS A 17 3.63 3.82 3.53
CA LYS A 17 4.58 2.76 3.91
C LYS A 17 4.12 1.99 5.15
N SER A 18 3.48 2.67 6.11
CA SER A 18 3.02 2.06 7.37
C SER A 18 1.86 1.08 7.19
N PHE A 19 1.18 1.10 6.04
CA PHE A 19 0.07 0.19 5.75
C PHE A 19 0.54 -1.23 5.44
N PHE A 20 1.80 -1.41 5.06
CA PHE A 20 2.40 -2.70 4.77
C PHE A 20 3.08 -3.22 6.04
N ASN A 21 2.54 -4.30 6.60
CA ASN A 21 3.14 -4.91 7.79
C ASN A 21 4.23 -5.93 7.38
N ALA A 22 5.02 -6.37 8.37
CA ALA A 22 6.12 -7.31 8.12
C ALA A 22 5.67 -8.67 7.55
N ILE A 23 4.44 -9.12 7.85
CA ILE A 23 3.90 -10.37 7.31
C ILE A 23 3.65 -10.20 5.81
N ASP A 24 3.02 -9.10 5.41
CA ASP A 24 2.73 -8.78 4.00
C ASP A 24 4.03 -8.61 3.21
N ILE A 25 5.01 -7.89 3.77
CA ILE A 25 6.33 -7.68 3.14
C ILE A 25 7.01 -9.02 2.87
N ASN A 26 7.11 -9.89 3.89
CA ASN A 26 7.75 -11.20 3.76
C ASN A 26 6.99 -12.11 2.78
N HIS A 27 5.65 -12.09 2.83
CA HIS A 27 4.83 -12.86 1.90
C HIS A 27 5.08 -12.41 0.46
N MET A 28 5.01 -11.11 0.18
CA MET A 28 5.19 -10.57 -1.17
C MET A 28 6.60 -10.80 -1.70
N LEU A 29 7.63 -10.68 -0.86
CA LEU A 29 8.99 -11.06 -1.23
C LEU A 29 9.05 -12.54 -1.65
N SER A 30 8.41 -13.44 -0.91
CA SER A 30 8.39 -14.87 -1.24
C SER A 30 7.64 -15.17 -2.54
N VAL A 31 6.39 -14.73 -2.69
CA VAL A 31 5.55 -15.07 -3.86
C VAL A 31 5.99 -14.36 -5.14
N SER A 32 6.63 -13.19 -5.03
CA SER A 32 7.16 -12.47 -6.18
C SER A 32 8.56 -12.92 -6.60
N GLY A 33 9.19 -13.85 -5.86
CA GLY A 33 10.59 -14.22 -6.06
C GLY A 33 11.55 -13.04 -5.83
N GLY A 34 11.21 -12.12 -4.93
CA GLY A 34 11.97 -10.93 -4.60
C GLY A 34 11.78 -9.74 -5.54
N THR A 35 10.82 -9.81 -6.48
CA THR A 35 10.55 -8.72 -7.44
C THR A 35 9.57 -7.66 -6.95
N LEU A 36 8.98 -7.87 -5.76
CA LEU A 36 8.17 -6.89 -5.04
C LEU A 36 8.53 -6.91 -3.56
N ASN A 37 9.28 -5.90 -3.12
CA ASN A 37 9.43 -5.59 -1.71
C ASN A 37 8.50 -4.43 -1.33
N LEU A 38 7.46 -4.72 -0.53
CA LEU A 38 6.50 -3.70 -0.09
C LEU A 38 7.09 -2.65 0.87
N GLU A 39 8.31 -2.82 1.35
CA GLU A 39 9.03 -1.80 2.14
C GLU A 39 9.71 -0.74 1.25
N LYS A 40 9.81 -1.00 -0.06
CA LYS A 40 10.54 -0.17 -1.01
C LYS A 40 9.61 0.66 -1.88
N TYR A 41 9.78 1.97 -1.81
CA TYR A 41 9.07 2.93 -2.65
C TYR A 41 9.22 2.61 -4.15
N GLU A 42 10.44 2.34 -4.60
CA GLU A 42 10.77 2.01 -6.00
C GLU A 42 9.99 0.81 -6.54
N ASP A 43 9.81 -0.23 -5.72
CA ASP A 43 9.07 -1.43 -6.11
C ASP A 43 7.56 -1.15 -6.14
N VAL A 44 7.04 -0.49 -5.10
CA VAL A 44 5.60 -0.18 -4.98
C VAL A 44 5.12 0.79 -6.06
N THR A 45 5.94 1.76 -6.47
CA THR A 45 5.59 2.77 -7.49
C THR A 45 5.87 2.33 -8.92
N SER A 46 6.54 1.20 -9.12
CA SER A 46 6.81 0.65 -10.45
C SER A 46 5.53 0.50 -11.27
N ASP A 47 5.64 0.66 -12.60
CA ASP A 47 4.52 0.50 -13.54
C ASP A 47 3.82 -0.87 -13.42
N LYS A 48 4.55 -1.88 -12.96
CA LYS A 48 4.03 -3.22 -12.75
C LYS A 48 3.12 -3.31 -11.54
N TRP A 49 3.49 -2.68 -10.42
CA TRP A 49 2.91 -3.00 -9.12
C TRP A 49 1.91 -1.96 -8.59
N ARG A 50 2.10 -0.65 -8.86
CA ARG A 50 1.29 0.40 -8.21
C ARG A 50 -0.22 0.19 -8.34
N GLU A 51 -0.68 -0.11 -9.56
CA GLU A 51 -2.11 -0.28 -9.82
C GLU A 51 -2.57 -1.67 -9.38
N GLN A 52 -1.72 -2.70 -9.51
CA GLN A 52 -2.06 -4.06 -9.06
C GLN A 52 -2.28 -4.10 -7.55
N ILE A 53 -1.45 -3.40 -6.77
CA ILE A 53 -1.61 -3.29 -5.32
C ILE A 53 -2.97 -2.66 -5.02
N TYR A 54 -3.29 -1.51 -5.63
CA TYR A 54 -4.59 -0.86 -5.44
C TYR A 54 -5.77 -1.79 -5.79
N GLN A 55 -5.73 -2.47 -6.94
CA GLN A 55 -6.78 -3.40 -7.35
C GLN A 55 -6.96 -4.55 -6.34
N ARG A 56 -5.87 -5.10 -5.79
CA ARG A 56 -5.93 -6.21 -4.83
C ARG A 56 -6.47 -5.77 -3.46
N VAL A 57 -6.01 -4.64 -2.93
CA VAL A 57 -6.49 -4.13 -1.63
C VAL A 57 -7.92 -3.59 -1.72
N SER A 58 -8.30 -2.94 -2.83
CA SER A 58 -9.66 -2.42 -3.04
C SER A 58 -10.70 -3.52 -3.20
N THR A 59 -10.35 -4.64 -3.84
CA THR A 59 -11.22 -5.82 -3.97
C THR A 59 -11.22 -6.72 -2.73
N LYS A 60 -10.47 -6.36 -1.68
CA LYS A 60 -10.28 -7.18 -0.47
C LYS A 60 -9.81 -8.60 -0.79
N THR A 61 -9.04 -8.76 -1.86
CA THR A 61 -8.39 -10.04 -2.19
C THR A 61 -7.01 -10.16 -1.56
N MET A 62 -6.51 -9.07 -0.95
CA MET A 62 -5.29 -9.00 -0.17
C MET A 62 -5.43 -7.95 0.95
N PRO A 63 -4.56 -7.98 1.97
CA PRO A 63 -3.69 -9.11 2.31
C PRO A 63 -4.47 -10.36 2.77
N ASP A 64 -3.86 -11.53 2.62
CA ASP A 64 -4.41 -12.81 3.10
C ASP A 64 -4.17 -12.99 4.62
N PRO A 65 -4.99 -13.81 5.32
CA PRO A 65 -4.74 -14.18 6.71
C PRO A 65 -3.31 -14.71 6.92
N PRO A 66 -2.63 -14.34 8.03
CA PRO A 66 -3.18 -13.74 9.24
C PRO A 66 -3.27 -12.20 9.22
N SER A 67 -2.83 -11.53 8.16
CA SER A 67 -2.97 -10.08 8.03
C SER A 67 -4.43 -9.69 7.83
N GLN A 68 -4.82 -8.54 8.41
CA GLN A 68 -6.15 -7.99 8.21
C GLN A 68 -6.21 -7.23 6.88
N HIS A 69 -7.32 -7.39 6.15
CA HIS A 69 -7.59 -6.52 5.00
C HIS A 69 -7.52 -5.04 5.37
N TRP A 70 -7.02 -4.23 4.45
CA TRP A 70 -7.00 -2.77 4.63
C TRP A 70 -8.41 -2.24 4.88
N SER A 71 -8.52 -1.23 5.74
CA SER A 71 -9.77 -0.49 5.92
C SER A 71 -10.11 0.32 4.65
N ASP A 72 -11.35 0.77 4.54
CA ASP A 72 -11.76 1.62 3.42
C ASP A 72 -11.03 2.98 3.44
N GLU A 73 -10.70 3.49 4.64
CA GLU A 73 -9.87 4.69 4.83
C GLU A 73 -8.45 4.50 4.27
N MET A 74 -7.79 3.37 4.56
CA MET A 74 -6.46 3.06 4.02
C MET A 74 -6.48 2.98 2.49
N ILE A 75 -7.51 2.33 1.92
CA ILE A 75 -7.68 2.22 0.47
C ILE A 75 -7.89 3.60 -0.16
N ALA A 76 -8.71 4.46 0.45
CA ALA A 76 -8.93 5.82 0.00
C ALA A 76 -7.65 6.66 0.04
N LEU A 77 -6.85 6.55 1.09
CA LEU A 77 -5.56 7.23 1.20
C LEU A 77 -4.54 6.74 0.18
N TYR A 78 -4.47 5.43 -0.07
CA TYR A 78 -3.61 4.88 -1.12
C TYR A 78 -4.02 5.36 -2.50
N ARG A 79 -5.34 5.38 -2.79
CA ARG A 79 -5.85 5.93 -4.04
C ARG A 79 -5.46 7.39 -4.23
N LYS A 80 -5.65 8.19 -3.18
CA LYS A 80 -5.30 9.61 -3.18
C LYS A 80 -3.81 9.85 -3.36
N TRP A 81 -2.96 9.02 -2.75
CA TRP A 81 -1.51 9.07 -2.96
C TRP A 81 -1.15 8.81 -4.42
N LEU A 82 -1.76 7.80 -5.07
CA LEU A 82 -1.58 7.56 -6.50
C LEU A 82 -2.05 8.75 -7.36
N ASP A 83 -3.25 9.28 -7.08
CA ASP A 83 -3.82 10.42 -7.83
C ASP A 83 -2.96 11.70 -7.67
N ASN A 84 -2.24 11.85 -6.55
CA ASN A 84 -1.28 12.93 -6.29
C ASN A 84 0.10 12.72 -6.95
N GLY A 85 0.28 11.66 -7.74
CA GLY A 85 1.58 11.34 -8.34
C GLY A 85 2.56 10.69 -7.37
N TYR A 86 2.05 9.96 -6.38
CA TYR A 86 2.79 9.12 -5.44
C TYR A 86 3.99 9.81 -4.77
N PRO A 87 3.82 11.00 -4.14
CA PRO A 87 4.92 11.72 -3.51
C PRO A 87 5.62 10.87 -2.44
N GLU A 88 6.95 10.94 -2.40
CA GLU A 88 7.75 10.16 -1.44
C GLU A 88 7.75 10.82 -0.05
N ALA A 89 7.88 12.15 0.00
CA ALA A 89 7.89 12.96 1.23
C ALA A 89 7.00 14.21 1.12
#